data_AF-A0A7S1W0E8-F1
#
_entry.id   AF-A0A7S1W0E8-F1
#
_cell.length_a   1.000
_cell.length_b   1.000
_cell.length_c   1.000
_cell.angle_alpha   90.00
_cell.angle_beta   90.00
_cell.angle_gamma   90.00
#
_symmetry.space_group_name_H-M   'P 1'
#
loop_
_entity.id
_entity.type
_entity.pdbx_description
1 polymer ?
#
loop_
_entity_poly.entity_id
_entity_poly.type
_entity_poly.pdbx_seq_one_letter_code
_entity_poly.pdbx_strand_id
1 'polypeptide(L)'
;LSWVYRAAAEEGQRLFLSGSGADETISDYGMGGRALEFHSTLRGTFPEDLSGDFPWLNFFMGTQRDYLAKEEATAGAHGVEARYPFLDRALVQEYLWLDASLKNSAYKAPVR
;
A
#
# COMPACT_ATOMS: atom_id res chain seq x y z
N LEU A 1 0.23 -13.06 -10.66
CA LEU A 1 0.81 -13.55 -9.39
C LEU A 1 0.82 -15.08 -9.29
N SER A 2 -0.28 -15.80 -9.54
CA SER A 2 -0.33 -17.27 -9.45
C SER A 2 0.81 -18.00 -10.18
N TRP A 3 1.07 -17.67 -11.45
CA TRP A 3 2.19 -18.24 -12.20
C TRP A 3 3.56 -17.96 -11.56
N VAL A 4 3.77 -16.73 -11.06
CA VAL A 4 5.03 -16.31 -10.41
C VAL A 4 5.26 -17.12 -9.15
N TYR A 5 4.23 -17.27 -8.31
CA TYR A 5 4.36 -18.05 -7.07
C TYR A 5 4.59 -19.53 -7.34
N ARG A 6 3.94 -20.11 -8.34
CA ARG A 6 4.19 -21.49 -8.74
C ARG A 6 5.65 -21.68 -9.18
N ALA A 7 6.15 -20.82 -10.07
CA ALA A 7 7.52 -20.90 -10.55
C ALA A 7 8.54 -20.73 -9.41
N ALA A 8 8.34 -19.73 -8.56
CA ALA A 8 9.18 -19.50 -7.39
C ALA A 8 9.14 -20.70 -6.41
N ALA A 9 7.97 -21.30 -6.20
CA ALA A 9 7.82 -22.47 -5.35
C ALA A 9 8.53 -23.71 -5.91
N GLU A 10 8.47 -23.94 -7.24
CA GLU A 10 9.20 -24.99 -7.95
C GLU A 10 10.72 -24.81 -7.80
N GLU A 11 11.20 -23.56 -7.71
CA GLU A 11 12.60 -23.21 -7.45
C GLU A 11 12.97 -23.20 -5.94
N GLY A 12 12.07 -23.63 -5.06
CA GLY A 12 12.33 -23.72 -3.63
C GLY A 12 12.17 -22.41 -2.84
N GLN A 13 11.74 -21.32 -3.48
CA GLN A 13 11.42 -20.07 -2.79
C GLN A 13 10.11 -20.22 -2.02
N ARG A 14 10.08 -19.74 -0.77
CA ARG A 14 8.90 -19.83 0.12
C ARG A 14 8.46 -18.50 0.69
N LEU A 15 9.20 -17.42 0.41
CA LEU A 15 8.92 -16.08 0.88
C LEU A 15 8.85 -15.13 -0.30
N PHE A 16 7.82 -14.29 -0.35
CA PHE A 16 7.66 -13.22 -1.34
C PHE A 16 7.49 -11.89 -0.63
N LEU A 17 8.29 -10.90 -1.00
CA LEU A 17 8.15 -9.53 -0.53
C LEU A 17 7.34 -8.74 -1.55
N SER A 18 6.18 -8.23 -1.12
CA SER A 18 5.28 -7.44 -1.94
C SER A 18 5.43 -5.95 -1.66
N GLY A 19 5.30 -5.13 -2.70
CA GLY A 19 5.21 -3.67 -2.58
C GLY A 19 3.82 -3.17 -2.18
N SER A 20 2.84 -4.06 -2.06
CA SER A 20 1.46 -3.71 -1.72
C SER A 20 1.38 -3.01 -0.37
N GLY A 21 0.51 -2.00 -0.27
CA GLY A 21 0.44 -1.06 0.85
C GLY A 21 1.08 0.29 0.58
N ALA A 22 2.00 0.40 -0.38
CA ALA A 22 2.65 1.66 -0.71
C ALA A 22 1.66 2.68 -1.29
N ASP A 23 0.87 2.29 -2.29
CA ASP A 23 -0.06 3.22 -2.94
C ASP A 23 -1.18 3.65 -1.99
N GLU A 24 -1.74 2.71 -1.24
CA GLU A 24 -2.81 2.96 -0.28
C GLU A 24 -2.37 3.87 0.87
N THR A 25 -1.09 3.79 1.28
CA THR A 25 -0.54 4.59 2.39
C THR A 25 0.01 5.94 1.92
N ILE A 26 0.72 5.99 0.78
CA ILE A 26 1.59 7.12 0.42
C ILE A 26 0.97 8.06 -0.61
N SER A 27 0.06 7.57 -1.46
CA SER A 27 -0.55 8.41 -2.50
C SER A 27 -2.07 8.41 -2.45
N ASP A 28 -2.64 7.35 -1.88
CA ASP A 28 -4.05 7.00 -2.04
C ASP A 28 -4.50 7.12 -3.52
N TYR A 29 -3.63 6.72 -4.46
CA TYR A 29 -3.86 6.81 -5.90
C TYR A 29 -4.25 8.22 -6.40
N GLY A 30 -3.71 9.25 -5.77
CA GLY A 30 -3.94 10.64 -6.17
C GLY A 30 -2.70 11.51 -5.99
N MET A 31 -2.83 12.77 -6.42
CA MET A 31 -1.82 13.80 -6.18
C MET A 31 -2.46 15.19 -6.30
N GLY A 32 -2.14 16.09 -5.36
CA GLY A 32 -2.46 17.51 -5.48
C GLY A 32 -3.96 17.79 -5.62
N GLY A 33 -4.79 17.08 -4.86
CA GLY A 33 -6.25 17.19 -4.89
C GLY A 33 -6.92 16.49 -6.07
N ARG A 34 -6.14 15.80 -6.93
CA ARG A 34 -6.66 15.06 -8.08
C ARG A 34 -6.53 13.56 -7.86
N ALA A 35 -7.64 12.86 -8.06
CA ALA A 35 -7.66 11.41 -8.18
C ALA A 35 -6.97 10.99 -9.50
N LEU A 36 -5.96 10.12 -9.41
CA LEU A 36 -5.37 9.45 -10.58
C LEU A 36 -6.13 8.15 -10.88
N GLU A 37 -6.65 7.50 -9.84
CA GLU A 37 -7.59 6.39 -9.96
C GLU A 37 -8.96 6.74 -9.36
N PHE A 38 -10.02 6.15 -9.91
CA PHE A 38 -11.41 6.49 -9.58
C PHE A 38 -11.79 6.24 -8.11
N HIS A 39 -11.07 5.35 -7.42
CA HIS A 39 -11.31 4.97 -6.04
C HIS A 39 -10.54 5.83 -5.03
N SER A 40 -9.64 6.71 -5.47
CA SER A 40 -8.88 7.61 -4.60
C SER A 40 -9.78 8.48 -3.72
N THR A 41 -9.55 8.46 -2.40
CA THR A 41 -10.37 9.16 -1.40
C THR A 41 -9.75 10.47 -0.91
N LEU A 42 -8.47 10.44 -0.52
CA LEU A 42 -7.64 11.60 -0.17
C LEU A 42 -7.17 12.38 -1.39
N ARG A 43 -7.20 11.78 -2.59
CA ARG A 43 -6.76 12.43 -3.84
C ARG A 43 -5.30 12.92 -3.75
N GLY A 44 -4.46 12.16 -3.03
CA GLY A 44 -3.06 12.50 -2.74
C GLY A 44 -2.89 13.86 -2.09
N THR A 45 -3.79 14.20 -1.16
CA THR A 45 -3.70 15.39 -0.31
C THR A 45 -3.70 14.95 1.14
N PHE A 46 -2.55 15.08 1.79
CA PHE A 46 -2.39 14.78 3.21
C PHE A 46 -2.53 16.07 4.01
N PRO A 47 -3.57 16.24 4.84
CA PRO A 47 -3.70 17.40 5.71
C PRO A 47 -2.68 17.38 6.86
N GLU A 48 -2.47 18.54 7.49
CA GLU A 48 -1.67 18.67 8.71
C GLU A 48 -2.28 17.88 9.89
N ASP A 49 -3.61 17.93 10.02
CA ASP A 49 -4.36 17.14 10.99
C ASP A 49 -5.07 15.98 10.28
N LEU A 50 -4.63 14.76 10.57
CA LEU A 50 -5.17 13.53 9.99
C LEU A 50 -6.32 12.92 10.82
N SER A 51 -6.69 13.50 11.97
CA SER A 51 -7.68 12.90 12.88
C SER A 51 -9.07 12.71 12.28
N GLY A 52 -9.43 13.55 11.29
CA GLY A 52 -10.69 13.44 10.55
C GLY A 52 -10.64 12.51 9.33
N ASP A 53 -9.43 12.17 8.86
CA ASP A 53 -9.21 11.46 7.60
C ASP A 53 -8.65 10.05 7.79
N PHE A 54 -7.92 9.80 8.88
CA PHE A 54 -7.33 8.51 9.18
C PHE A 54 -8.26 7.60 10.02
N PRO A 55 -8.42 6.32 9.67
CA PRO A 55 -7.93 5.70 8.44
C PRO A 55 -8.86 6.01 7.25
N TRP A 56 -8.28 6.38 6.11
CA TRP A 56 -9.06 6.56 4.88
C TRP A 56 -9.40 5.20 4.26
N LEU A 57 -10.42 5.20 3.40
CA LEU A 57 -11.03 3.97 2.89
C LEU A 57 -10.04 3.04 2.20
N ASN A 58 -9.18 3.55 1.32
CA ASN A 58 -8.29 2.65 0.57
C ASN A 58 -7.18 2.08 1.44
N PHE A 59 -6.73 2.80 2.47
CA PHE A 59 -5.83 2.25 3.49
C PHE A 59 -6.52 1.19 4.36
N PHE A 60 -7.80 1.41 4.71
CA PHE A 60 -8.55 0.49 5.57
C PHE A 60 -9.93 0.10 5.01
N MET A 61 -10.13 -1.20 4.79
CA MET A 61 -11.36 -1.82 4.26
C MET A 61 -11.67 -1.61 2.77
N GLY A 62 -10.97 -0.71 2.07
CA GLY A 62 -11.03 -0.54 0.62
C GLY A 62 -10.00 -1.39 -0.12
N THR A 63 -9.30 -0.79 -1.09
CA THR A 63 -8.36 -1.50 -1.98
C THR A 63 -7.29 -2.28 -1.24
N GLN A 64 -6.78 -1.80 -0.10
CA GLN A 64 -5.81 -2.52 0.72
C GLN A 64 -6.31 -3.92 1.08
N ARG A 65 -7.57 -4.04 1.50
CA ARG A 65 -8.16 -5.31 1.90
C ARG A 65 -8.28 -6.24 0.70
N ASP A 66 -8.74 -5.73 -0.44
CA ASP A 66 -8.94 -6.52 -1.64
C ASP A 66 -7.61 -7.02 -2.21
N TYR A 67 -6.57 -6.20 -2.19
CA TYR A 67 -5.24 -6.58 -2.69
C TYR A 67 -4.54 -7.56 -1.78
N LEU A 68 -4.63 -7.39 -0.45
CA LEU A 68 -4.17 -8.40 0.50
C LEU A 68 -4.92 -9.72 0.31
N ALA A 69 -6.24 -9.70 0.21
CA ALA A 69 -7.03 -10.93 0.02
C ALA A 69 -6.61 -11.67 -1.26
N LYS A 70 -6.44 -10.95 -2.37
CA LYS A 70 -5.92 -11.49 -3.63
C LYS A 70 -4.53 -12.10 -3.46
N GLU A 71 -3.61 -11.40 -2.82
CA GLU A 71 -2.22 -11.84 -2.65
C GLU A 71 -2.08 -13.02 -1.70
N GLU A 72 -2.70 -12.96 -0.53
CA GLU A 72 -2.74 -14.03 0.47
C GLU A 72 -3.33 -15.32 -0.11
N ALA A 73 -4.49 -15.23 -0.77
CA ALA A 73 -5.13 -16.39 -1.37
C ALA A 73 -4.26 -17.01 -2.47
N THR A 74 -3.63 -16.17 -3.30
CA THR A 74 -2.83 -16.65 -4.43
C THR A 74 -1.48 -17.20 -3.96
N ALA A 75 -0.81 -16.57 -3.00
CA ALA A 75 0.48 -17.01 -2.45
C ALA A 75 0.31 -18.28 -1.64
N GLY A 76 -0.68 -18.30 -0.74
CA GLY A 76 -1.02 -19.46 0.09
C GLY A 76 -1.37 -20.70 -0.74
N ALA A 77 -2.07 -20.54 -1.87
CA ALA A 77 -2.37 -21.64 -2.79
C ALA A 77 -1.14 -22.34 -3.38
N HIS A 78 0.02 -21.67 -3.38
CA HIS A 78 1.30 -22.22 -3.86
C HIS A 78 2.31 -22.47 -2.74
N GLY A 79 1.90 -22.41 -1.47
CA GLY A 79 2.80 -22.61 -0.33
C GLY A 79 3.88 -21.53 -0.21
N VAL A 80 3.60 -20.32 -0.68
CA VAL A 80 4.47 -19.15 -0.56
C VAL A 80 3.88 -18.20 0.47
N GLU A 81 4.69 -17.75 1.42
CA GLU A 81 4.33 -16.71 2.36
C GLU A 81 4.57 -15.33 1.74
N ALA A 82 3.54 -14.49 1.69
CA ALA A 82 3.67 -13.09 1.29
C ALA A 82 3.93 -12.20 2.52
N ARG A 83 4.79 -11.19 2.37
CA ARG A 83 5.04 -10.16 3.38
C ARG A 83 4.95 -8.78 2.74
N TYR A 84 4.50 -7.80 3.51
CA TYR A 84 4.16 -6.45 3.02
C TYR A 84 4.92 -5.38 3.81
N PRO A 85 6.18 -5.07 3.46
CA PRO A 85 6.99 -4.10 4.22
C PRO A 85 6.37 -2.71 4.34
N PHE A 86 5.58 -2.28 3.34
CA PHE A 86 4.87 -1.00 3.39
C PHE A 86 3.70 -0.96 4.38
N LEU A 87 3.32 -2.11 4.95
CA LEU A 87 2.31 -2.23 6.01
C LEU A 87 2.92 -2.53 7.36
N ASP A 88 4.25 -2.45 7.49
CA ASP A 88 4.88 -2.46 8.80
C ASP A 88 4.34 -1.30 9.65
N ARG A 89 3.99 -1.60 10.90
CA ARG A 89 3.33 -0.62 11.78
C ARG A 89 4.22 0.58 12.06
N ALA A 90 5.52 0.37 12.23
CA ALA A 90 6.45 1.46 12.49
C ALA A 90 6.62 2.29 11.21
N LEU A 91 6.80 1.66 10.05
CA LEU A 91 6.92 2.36 8.78
C LEU A 91 5.68 3.21 8.47
N VAL A 92 4.48 2.67 8.64
CA VAL A 92 3.23 3.43 8.46
C VAL A 92 3.18 4.60 9.44
N GLN A 93 3.49 4.37 10.72
CA GLN A 93 3.45 5.43 11.72
C GLN A 93 4.45 6.55 11.42
N GLU A 94 5.68 6.21 11.01
CA GLU A 94 6.70 7.18 10.60
C GLU A 94 6.24 7.99 9.38
N TYR A 95 5.62 7.33 8.40
CA TYR A 95 5.06 8.04 7.25
C TYR A 95 3.96 9.03 7.66
N LEU A 96 3.03 8.63 8.53
CA LEU A 96 1.96 9.49 9.02
C LEU A 96 2.52 10.73 9.76
N TRP A 97 3.65 10.57 10.47
CA TRP A 97 4.34 11.65 11.18
C TRP A 97 5.16 12.59 10.29
N LEU A 98 5.39 12.25 9.03
CA LEU A 98 6.04 13.19 8.12
C LEU A 98 5.21 14.46 7.97
N ASP A 99 5.93 15.57 7.81
CA ASP A 99 5.37 16.87 7.50
C ASP A 99 4.46 16.80 6.26
N ALA A 100 3.30 17.45 6.31
CA ALA A 100 2.35 17.41 5.21
C ALA A 100 2.92 18.02 3.93
N SER A 101 3.74 19.08 4.02
CA SER A 101 4.41 19.67 2.85
C SER A 101 5.35 18.68 2.16
N LEU A 102 6.02 17.81 2.92
CA LEU A 102 6.86 16.75 2.37
C LEU A 102 6.03 15.68 1.65
N LYS A 103 4.98 15.16 2.30
CA LYS A 103 4.08 14.15 1.72
C LYS A 103 3.41 14.64 0.43
N ASN A 104 3.06 15.92 0.38
CA ASN A 104 2.42 16.56 -0.75
C ASN A 104 3.39 17.13 -1.80
N SER A 105 4.71 17.02 -1.62
CA SER A 105 5.70 17.68 -2.48
C SER A 105 5.83 17.05 -3.88
N ALA A 106 5.64 15.73 -3.98
CA ALA A 106 5.68 14.97 -5.22
C ALA A 106 4.85 13.70 -5.10
N TYR A 107 4.46 13.13 -6.24
CA TYR A 107 3.75 11.86 -6.25
C TYR A 107 4.62 10.78 -5.61
N LYS A 108 4.09 10.08 -4.60
CA LYS A 108 4.76 9.07 -3.78
C LYS A 108 5.90 9.58 -2.88
N ALA A 109 6.04 10.89 -2.69
CA ALA A 109 7.03 11.45 -1.75
C ALA A 109 6.86 10.86 -0.33
N PRO A 110 7.96 10.57 0.39
CA PRO A 110 9.36 10.83 0.02
C PRO A 110 10.03 9.72 -0.81
N VAL A 111 9.29 8.69 -1.24
CA VAL A 111 9.80 7.58 -2.06
C VAL A 111 9.83 7.98 -3.53
N ARG A 112 10.86 7.54 -4.27
CA ARG A 112 11.06 7.85 -5.70
C ARG A 112 10.61 6.72 -6.60
#